data_AF-A0AA39Z9J2-F1
#
_entry.id   AF-A0AA39Z9J2-F1
#
_cell.length_a   1.000
_cell.length_b   1.000
_cell.length_c   1.000
_cell.angle_alpha   90.00
_cell.angle_beta   90.00
_cell.angle_gamma   90.00
#
_symmetry.space_group_name_H-M   'P 1'
#
loop_
_entity.id
_entity.type
_entity.pdbx_description
1 polymer ?
#
loop_
_entity_poly.entity_id
_entity_poly.type
_entity_poly.pdbx_seq_one_letter_code
_entity_poly.pdbx_strand_id
1 'polypeptide(L)'
;MAPHEVDVDVARHAGSDVPTSAVPKPKLGSSFDLDVAVVEALPIPGTEVITARNYGMSLWGQTAKITAQLPTGEPRDYFLKTISLGDTGAKMMHGEFESLKALNGVLSDFAPEPYAWGQFKNRPDTHFLLTQFREVGEQPPNPVRFTARLAELHKKSVSPTGKFGFHVQTFHAKLPQITNCWEDSWAVLYRNQLAQMVKLDDEKHGVWPEFRTVCTLVLDKVIPRLLEPLQSDGRSIKPCLIHGDLWDENTATDMDTGEPFIFDAGSFYGHNEYEIGNWRAARHRLSDKMYVRNYKRNFPVSEPEDEWDDRNLLYSLRYDLGTAILIPGCNQRQVVKDNMTLLCEKFFPEELRALQGDAPVPGLRDSMSDDEEEEEEEEEE
;
A
#
# COMPACT_ATOMS: atom_id res chain seq x y z
N MET A 1 15.50 17.09 20.36
CA MET A 1 14.12 17.62 20.22
C MET A 1 13.18 16.47 20.52
N ALA A 2 12.15 16.68 21.34
CA ALA A 2 11.08 15.69 21.47
C ALA A 2 10.51 15.43 20.06
N PRO A 3 10.17 14.18 19.70
CA PRO A 3 9.49 13.93 18.44
C PRO A 3 8.23 14.78 18.41
N HIS A 4 8.06 15.58 17.37
CA HIS A 4 6.81 16.28 17.12
C HIS A 4 5.73 15.19 17.06
N GLU A 5 4.88 15.09 18.08
CA GLU A 5 3.64 14.32 17.95
C GLU A 5 2.87 14.99 16.83
N VAL A 6 2.81 14.31 15.69
CA VAL A 6 1.95 14.69 14.58
C VAL A 6 0.54 14.52 15.12
N ASP A 7 -0.24 15.60 15.15
CA ASP A 7 -1.66 15.52 15.46
C ASP A 7 -2.34 14.80 14.29
N VAL A 8 -2.51 13.49 14.42
CA VAL A 8 -3.05 12.62 13.38
C VAL A 8 -4.56 12.52 13.59
N ASP A 9 -5.33 12.90 12.56
CA ASP A 9 -6.78 12.69 12.55
C ASP A 9 -7.09 11.19 12.48
N VAL A 10 -7.29 10.57 13.64
CA VAL A 10 -7.56 9.13 13.78
C VAL A 10 -8.84 8.74 13.05
N ALA A 11 -9.88 9.58 13.05
CA ALA A 11 -11.13 9.28 12.38
C ALA A 11 -10.94 9.22 10.85
N ARG A 12 -10.15 10.14 10.30
CA ARG A 12 -9.79 10.16 8.87
C ARG A 12 -8.89 9.01 8.47
N HIS A 13 -7.88 8.67 9.28
CA HIS A 13 -6.83 7.73 8.88
C HIS A 13 -7.02 6.30 9.38
N ALA A 14 -7.93 6.07 10.32
CA ALA A 14 -8.19 4.75 10.90
C ALA A 14 -9.67 4.49 11.25
N GLY A 15 -10.59 5.31 10.71
CA GLY A 15 -12.03 5.14 10.88
C GLY A 15 -12.57 3.80 10.36
N SER A 16 -13.80 3.48 10.75
CA SER A 16 -14.49 2.26 10.31
C SER A 16 -15.48 2.50 9.16
N ASP A 17 -15.68 3.76 8.78
CA ASP A 17 -16.64 4.17 7.75
C ASP A 17 -15.94 4.84 6.56
N VAL A 18 -16.61 4.78 5.40
CA VAL A 18 -16.18 5.52 4.21
C VAL A 18 -16.33 7.02 4.47
N PRO A 19 -15.26 7.82 4.30
CA PRO A 19 -15.34 9.26 4.48
C PRO A 19 -16.35 9.89 3.52
N THR A 20 -17.33 10.63 4.05
CA THR A 20 -18.39 11.28 3.25
C THR A 20 -18.05 12.73 2.86
N SER A 21 -17.11 13.37 3.57
CA SER A 21 -16.62 14.70 3.24
C SER A 21 -15.74 14.67 1.98
N ALA A 22 -15.66 15.79 1.26
CA ALA A 22 -14.68 15.94 0.18
C ALA A 22 -13.26 16.00 0.74
N VAL A 23 -12.27 15.47 0.01
CA VAL A 23 -10.86 15.64 0.37
C VAL A 23 -10.50 17.14 0.28
N PRO A 24 -9.97 17.75 1.35
CA PRO A 24 -9.59 19.16 1.31
C PRO A 24 -8.52 19.41 0.24
N LYS A 25 -8.80 20.30 -0.70
CA LYS A 25 -7.80 20.69 -1.71
C LYS A 25 -6.57 21.33 -1.03
N PRO A 26 -5.34 21.00 -1.48
CA PRO A 26 -4.13 21.67 -1.00
C PRO A 26 -4.22 23.18 -1.19
N LYS A 27 -3.74 23.95 -0.21
CA LYS A 27 -3.73 25.41 -0.23
C LYS A 27 -2.31 25.95 -0.10
N LEU A 28 -2.07 27.11 -0.70
CA LEU A 28 -0.85 27.88 -0.46
C LEU A 28 -0.87 28.44 0.96
N GLY A 29 0.19 28.13 1.71
CA GLY A 29 0.45 28.63 3.05
C GLY A 29 1.42 29.82 3.05
N SER A 30 2.15 29.95 4.15
CA SER A 30 3.19 30.96 4.35
C SER A 30 4.41 30.72 3.44
N SER A 31 5.34 31.69 3.44
CA SER A 31 6.64 31.54 2.79
C SER A 31 7.36 30.28 3.30
N PHE A 32 8.02 29.57 2.40
CA PHE A 32 8.88 28.43 2.72
C PHE A 32 10.35 28.85 2.65
N ASP A 33 11.14 28.48 3.66
CA ASP A 33 12.57 28.73 3.69
C ASP A 33 13.30 27.69 2.83
N LEU A 34 13.62 28.07 1.60
CA LEU A 34 14.16 27.18 0.57
C LEU A 34 15.69 27.05 0.69
N ASP A 35 16.18 25.83 0.89
CA ASP A 35 17.62 25.56 0.96
C ASP A 35 18.28 25.69 -0.42
N VAL A 36 19.51 26.22 -0.46
CA VAL A 36 20.27 26.41 -1.70
C VAL A 36 20.49 25.09 -2.46
N ALA A 37 20.54 23.95 -1.77
CA ALA A 37 20.63 22.64 -2.39
C ALA A 37 19.45 22.34 -3.34
N VAL A 38 18.26 22.85 -3.02
CA VAL A 38 17.07 22.69 -3.88
C VAL A 38 17.17 23.58 -5.11
N VAL A 39 17.65 24.82 -4.94
CA VAL A 39 17.85 25.76 -6.06
C VAL A 39 18.87 25.21 -7.06
N GLU A 40 19.98 24.67 -6.56
CA GLU A 40 21.02 24.02 -7.37
C GLU A 40 20.52 22.75 -8.08
N ALA A 41 19.47 22.11 -7.54
CA ALA A 41 18.88 20.89 -8.08
C ALA A 41 17.76 21.13 -9.10
N LEU A 42 17.44 22.39 -9.43
CA LEU A 42 16.46 22.71 -10.47
C LEU A 42 16.92 22.12 -11.82
N PRO A 43 16.02 21.48 -12.59
CA PRO A 43 16.42 20.69 -13.76
C PRO A 43 16.92 21.54 -14.94
N ILE A 44 16.58 22.83 -14.99
CA ILE A 44 16.93 23.73 -16.08
C ILE A 44 17.94 24.77 -15.55
N PRO A 45 19.21 24.74 -16.00
CA PRO A 45 20.22 25.72 -15.59
C PRO A 45 19.80 27.15 -15.88
N GLY A 46 20.05 28.06 -14.93
CA GLY A 46 19.65 29.47 -15.03
C GLY A 46 18.19 29.75 -14.68
N THR A 47 17.45 28.75 -14.19
CA THR A 47 16.10 28.97 -13.62
C THR A 47 16.20 29.82 -12.35
N GLU A 48 15.41 30.88 -12.28
CA GLU A 48 15.36 31.80 -11.14
C GLU A 48 14.13 31.52 -10.27
N VAL A 49 14.33 31.23 -8.98
CA VAL A 49 13.21 31.05 -8.04
C VAL A 49 12.59 32.41 -7.73
N ILE A 50 11.29 32.54 -7.97
CA ILE A 50 10.52 33.75 -7.70
C ILE A 50 9.90 33.68 -6.29
N THR A 51 9.24 32.56 -5.99
CA THR A 51 8.67 32.32 -4.64
C THR A 51 8.71 30.84 -4.27
N ALA A 52 8.76 30.57 -2.97
CA ALA A 52 8.50 29.25 -2.41
C ALA A 52 7.51 29.40 -1.25
N ARG A 53 6.44 28.61 -1.25
CA ARG A 53 5.37 28.67 -0.24
C ARG A 53 4.98 27.28 0.19
N ASN A 54 4.67 27.11 1.48
CA ASN A 54 4.07 25.88 1.99
C ASN A 54 2.85 25.50 1.13
N TYR A 55 2.67 24.23 0.82
CA TYR A 55 1.60 23.77 -0.05
C TYR A 55 1.12 22.38 0.35
N GLY A 56 -0.15 22.26 0.74
CA GLY A 56 -0.71 20.99 1.19
C GLY A 56 -0.19 20.55 2.57
N MET A 57 -0.35 19.26 2.87
CA MET A 57 0.06 18.65 4.14
C MET A 57 0.79 17.34 3.87
N SER A 58 1.78 17.03 4.69
CA SER A 58 2.43 15.72 4.77
C SER A 58 2.54 15.34 6.24
N LEU A 59 2.14 14.11 6.61
CA LEU A 59 2.18 13.66 8.01
C LEU A 59 3.62 13.59 8.55
N TRP A 60 4.61 13.37 7.68
CA TRP A 60 5.99 13.07 8.09
C TRP A 60 7.00 14.12 7.61
N GLY A 61 6.53 15.21 7.02
CA GLY A 61 7.39 16.19 6.39
C GLY A 61 6.67 17.50 6.10
N GLN A 62 7.36 18.37 5.38
CA GLN A 62 6.79 19.61 4.86
C GLN A 62 6.76 19.56 3.34
N THR A 63 5.84 20.29 2.75
CA THR A 63 5.64 20.35 1.31
C THR A 63 5.50 21.80 0.87
N ALA A 64 6.04 22.12 -0.30
CA ALA A 64 6.03 23.47 -0.84
C ALA A 64 5.80 23.49 -2.35
N LYS A 65 5.16 24.57 -2.81
CA LYS A 65 5.12 24.97 -4.21
C LYS A 65 6.24 25.99 -4.43
N ILE A 66 7.12 25.72 -5.40
CA ILE A 66 8.15 26.63 -5.85
C ILE A 66 7.70 27.18 -7.21
N THR A 67 7.52 28.50 -7.30
CA THR A 67 7.29 29.19 -8.58
C THR A 67 8.60 29.82 -9.02
N ALA A 68 9.03 29.48 -10.22
CA ALA A 68 10.28 29.93 -10.80
C ALA A 68 10.06 30.49 -12.22
N GLN A 69 11.05 31.21 -12.73
CA GLN A 69 11.11 31.69 -14.10
C GLN A 69 12.26 30.97 -14.82
N LEU A 70 11.95 30.35 -15.95
CA LEU A 70 12.95 29.72 -16.80
C LEU A 70 13.81 30.79 -17.51
N PRO A 71 15.00 30.45 -18.03
CA PRO A 71 15.82 31.38 -18.81
C PRO A 71 15.10 31.97 -20.04
N THR A 72 14.06 31.30 -20.53
CA THR A 72 13.18 31.75 -21.62
C THR A 72 12.21 32.86 -21.18
N GLY A 73 12.09 33.12 -19.88
CA GLY A 73 11.10 34.01 -19.27
C GLY A 73 9.77 33.33 -18.91
N GLU A 74 9.58 32.07 -19.30
CA GLU A 74 8.36 31.31 -19.01
C GLU A 74 8.27 30.93 -17.52
N PRO A 75 7.10 31.08 -16.86
CA PRO A 75 6.92 30.60 -15.50
C PRO A 75 6.89 29.07 -15.44
N ARG A 76 7.46 28.50 -14.40
CA ARG A 76 7.41 27.05 -14.12
C ARG A 76 7.21 26.81 -12.63
N ASP A 77 6.30 25.90 -12.31
CA ASP A 77 6.05 25.47 -10.94
C ASP A 77 6.67 24.09 -10.65
N TYR A 78 7.20 23.93 -9.43
CA TYR A 78 7.76 22.68 -8.91
C TYR A 78 7.12 22.34 -7.56
N PHE A 79 7.01 21.04 -7.28
CA PHE A 79 6.60 20.54 -5.98
C PHE A 79 7.82 20.03 -5.22
N LEU A 80 7.98 20.52 -3.99
CA LEU A 80 9.03 20.13 -3.07
C LEU A 80 8.43 19.40 -1.88
N LYS A 81 8.99 18.24 -1.54
CA LYS A 81 8.73 17.50 -0.31
C LYS A 81 10.01 17.43 0.50
N THR A 82 9.92 17.64 1.82
CA THR A 82 11.09 17.62 2.72
C THR A 82 10.81 16.81 3.98
N ILE A 83 11.79 16.01 4.42
CA ILE A 83 11.68 15.16 5.61
C ILE A 83 12.92 15.35 6.50
N SER A 84 12.71 15.72 7.76
CA SER A 84 13.75 15.93 8.77
C SER A 84 13.87 14.74 9.73
N LEU A 85 14.13 13.56 9.17
CA LEU A 85 14.27 12.28 9.90
C LEU A 85 15.65 11.63 9.71
N GLY A 86 16.68 12.42 9.40
CA GLY A 86 18.05 11.91 9.21
C GLY A 86 18.13 10.85 8.11
N ASP A 87 18.82 9.74 8.38
CA ASP A 87 19.01 8.63 7.44
C ASP A 87 17.69 8.01 6.96
N THR A 88 16.67 7.93 7.82
CA THR A 88 15.33 7.48 7.41
C THR A 88 14.74 8.44 6.38
N GLY A 89 14.87 9.75 6.58
CA GLY A 89 14.44 10.76 5.62
C GLY A 89 15.15 10.64 4.28
N ALA A 90 16.47 10.39 4.30
CA ALA A 90 17.25 10.15 3.09
C ALA A 90 16.72 8.96 2.28
N LYS A 91 16.51 7.83 2.96
CA LYS A 91 16.01 6.59 2.34
C LYS A 91 14.58 6.74 1.82
N MET A 92 13.73 7.49 2.51
CA MET A 92 12.37 7.81 2.04
C MET A 92 12.41 8.61 0.73
N MET A 93 13.18 9.70 0.68
CA MET A 93 13.27 10.53 -0.54
C MET A 93 13.92 9.77 -1.70
N HIS A 94 14.95 8.96 -1.44
CA HIS A 94 15.55 8.11 -2.47
C HIS A 94 14.59 7.04 -3.01
N GLY A 95 13.88 6.35 -2.12
CA GLY A 95 12.91 5.32 -2.51
C GLY A 95 11.76 5.89 -3.32
N GLU A 96 11.22 7.04 -2.92
CA GLU A 96 10.14 7.73 -3.65
C GLU A 96 10.63 8.27 -5.01
N PHE A 97 11.84 8.85 -5.07
CA PHE A 97 12.46 9.29 -6.33
C PHE A 97 12.59 8.15 -7.33
N GLU A 98 13.14 7.00 -6.92
CA GLU A 98 13.29 5.84 -7.79
C GLU A 98 11.94 5.20 -8.15
N SER A 99 10.94 5.30 -7.26
CA SER A 99 9.55 4.88 -7.56
C SER A 99 8.95 5.73 -8.67
N LEU A 100 9.01 7.05 -8.55
CA LEU A 100 8.52 7.99 -9.56
C LEU A 100 9.25 7.80 -10.89
N LYS A 101 10.56 7.55 -10.88
CA LYS A 101 11.32 7.25 -12.11
C LYS A 101 10.81 5.97 -12.78
N ALA A 102 10.60 4.91 -12.02
CA ALA A 102 10.08 3.66 -12.56
C ALA A 102 8.67 3.82 -13.13
N LEU A 103 7.79 4.55 -12.44
CA LEU A 103 6.42 4.83 -12.90
C LEU A 103 6.42 5.63 -14.21
N ASN A 104 7.19 6.73 -14.27
CA ASN A 104 7.33 7.56 -15.46
C ASN A 104 7.98 6.81 -16.64
N GLY A 105 8.85 5.84 -16.35
CA GLY A 105 9.43 4.95 -17.37
C GLY A 105 8.41 4.03 -18.04
N VAL A 106 7.25 3.80 -17.42
CA VAL A 106 6.15 3.00 -17.99
C VAL A 106 5.05 3.89 -18.56
N LEU A 107 4.58 4.87 -17.79
CA LEU A 107 3.55 5.85 -18.18
C LEU A 107 4.00 7.25 -17.74
N SER A 108 4.56 8.03 -18.67
CA SER A 108 5.24 9.30 -18.41
C SER A 108 4.36 10.44 -17.87
N ASP A 109 3.05 10.27 -17.87
CA ASP A 109 2.08 11.28 -17.41
C ASP A 109 1.20 10.76 -16.26
N PHE A 110 1.44 9.54 -15.77
CA PHE A 110 0.62 8.94 -14.71
C PHE A 110 1.08 9.29 -13.30
N ALA A 111 2.33 9.75 -13.14
CA ALA A 111 2.88 10.24 -11.88
C ALA A 111 3.67 11.55 -12.15
N PRO A 112 3.89 12.41 -11.15
CA PRO A 112 4.76 13.58 -11.32
C PRO A 112 6.16 13.17 -11.77
N GLU A 113 6.73 13.90 -12.72
CA GLU A 113 8.12 13.69 -13.13
C GLU A 113 9.07 14.02 -11.94
N PRO A 114 9.97 13.11 -11.55
CA PRO A 114 10.95 13.38 -10.51
C PRO A 114 12.18 14.07 -11.09
N TYR A 115 12.58 15.20 -10.52
CA TYR A 115 13.73 15.96 -10.99
C TYR A 115 14.99 15.69 -10.16
N ALA A 116 14.87 15.72 -8.83
CA ALA A 116 16.00 15.51 -7.95
C ALA A 116 15.57 15.06 -6.56
N TRP A 117 16.49 14.45 -5.82
CA TRP A 117 16.40 14.30 -4.38
C TRP A 117 17.78 14.58 -3.77
N GLY A 118 17.82 14.92 -2.49
CA GLY A 118 19.10 15.22 -1.84
C GLY A 118 18.97 15.65 -0.39
N GLN A 119 20.07 16.16 0.14
CA GLN A 119 20.18 16.67 1.52
C GLN A 119 20.24 18.20 1.49
N PHE A 120 19.61 18.86 2.45
CA PHE A 120 19.77 20.30 2.66
C PHE A 120 21.19 20.62 3.15
N LYS A 121 21.77 21.73 2.66
CA LYS A 121 23.10 22.17 3.11
C LYS A 121 23.02 22.83 4.49
N ASN A 122 21.99 23.63 4.75
CA ASN A 122 21.86 24.38 6.00
C ASN A 122 21.24 23.54 7.12
N ARG A 123 20.52 22.46 6.77
CA ARG A 123 19.88 21.53 7.70
C ARG A 123 20.22 20.07 7.34
N PRO A 124 21.39 19.55 7.74
CA PRO A 124 21.85 18.22 7.31
C PRO A 124 20.96 17.04 7.74
N ASP A 125 20.05 17.22 8.69
CA ASP A 125 19.05 16.20 9.05
C ASP A 125 17.85 16.14 8.10
N THR A 126 17.75 17.12 7.20
CA THR A 126 16.62 17.33 6.29
C THR A 126 16.99 16.92 4.87
N HIS A 127 16.14 16.08 4.29
CA HIS A 127 16.27 15.59 2.93
C HIS A 127 15.07 16.04 2.11
N PHE A 128 15.24 16.13 0.80
CA PHE A 128 14.20 16.62 -0.10
C PHE A 128 14.01 15.73 -1.32
N LEU A 129 12.82 15.86 -1.90
CA LEU A 129 12.42 15.36 -3.20
C LEU A 129 11.79 16.53 -3.97
N LEU A 130 12.28 16.78 -5.17
CA LEU A 130 11.81 17.80 -6.11
C LEU A 130 11.16 17.12 -7.31
N THR A 131 9.94 17.50 -7.62
CA THR A 131 9.12 16.89 -8.69
C THR A 131 8.36 17.95 -9.49
N GLN A 132 7.76 17.52 -10.59
CA GLN A 132 6.76 18.27 -11.33
C GLN A 132 5.63 18.70 -10.40
N PHE A 133 5.28 20.00 -10.42
CA PHE A 133 4.05 20.45 -9.79
C PHE A 133 2.86 20.05 -10.66
N ARG A 134 1.87 19.38 -10.06
CA ARG A 134 0.57 19.11 -10.67
C ARG A 134 -0.53 19.64 -9.77
N GLU A 135 -1.43 20.44 -10.33
CA GLU A 135 -2.54 20.99 -9.56
C GLU A 135 -3.62 19.92 -9.38
N VAL A 136 -3.98 19.64 -8.12
CA VAL A 136 -4.92 18.58 -7.74
C VAL A 136 -6.37 18.98 -8.05
N GLY A 137 -7.02 18.16 -8.87
CA GLY A 137 -8.42 18.32 -9.28
C GLY A 137 -9.42 17.51 -8.47
N GLU A 138 -10.12 16.60 -9.12
CA GLU A 138 -11.04 15.65 -8.47
C GLU A 138 -10.22 14.59 -7.74
N GLN A 139 -10.64 14.28 -6.51
CA GLN A 139 -9.96 13.32 -5.66
C GLN A 139 -10.98 12.55 -4.82
N PRO A 140 -11.07 11.21 -4.96
CA PRO A 140 -10.37 10.37 -5.93
C PRO A 140 -10.87 10.58 -7.38
N PRO A 141 -10.08 10.22 -8.41
CA PRO A 141 -10.48 10.36 -9.81
C PRO A 141 -11.58 9.35 -10.21
N ASN A 142 -12.32 9.65 -11.29
CA ASN A 142 -13.37 8.77 -11.81
C ASN A 142 -12.94 7.27 -11.90
N PRO A 143 -13.72 6.33 -11.33
CA PRO A 143 -13.33 4.91 -11.23
C PRO A 143 -13.01 4.25 -12.56
N VAL A 144 -13.73 4.59 -13.64
CA VAL A 144 -13.54 3.93 -14.95
C VAL A 144 -12.21 4.34 -15.56
N ARG A 145 -11.93 5.65 -15.61
CA ARG A 145 -10.68 6.16 -16.20
C ARG A 145 -9.47 5.80 -15.36
N PHE A 146 -9.55 5.99 -14.04
CA PHE A 146 -8.44 5.72 -13.13
C PHE A 146 -8.00 4.25 -13.18
N THR A 147 -8.95 3.32 -13.05
CA THR A 147 -8.61 1.89 -13.00
C THR A 147 -8.15 1.32 -14.34
N ALA A 148 -8.57 1.93 -15.46
CA ALA A 148 -8.02 1.61 -16.78
C ALA A 148 -6.54 1.97 -16.87
N ARG A 149 -6.15 3.18 -16.42
CA ARG A 149 -4.75 3.62 -16.36
C ARG A 149 -3.91 2.79 -15.39
N LEU A 150 -4.45 2.46 -14.22
CA LEU A 150 -3.76 1.61 -13.25
C LEU A 150 -3.50 0.21 -13.82
N ALA A 151 -4.51 -0.40 -14.45
CA ALA A 151 -4.34 -1.69 -15.11
C ALA A 151 -3.34 -1.61 -16.27
N GLU A 152 -3.31 -0.50 -17.01
CA GLU A 152 -2.33 -0.25 -18.07
C GLU A 152 -0.90 -0.21 -17.52
N LEU A 153 -0.65 0.50 -16.41
CA LEU A 153 0.63 0.50 -15.70
C LEU A 153 1.06 -0.93 -15.35
N HIS A 154 0.17 -1.69 -14.71
CA HIS A 154 0.46 -3.06 -14.30
C HIS A 154 0.73 -3.97 -15.49
N LYS A 155 0.02 -3.80 -16.61
CA LYS A 155 0.23 -4.59 -17.83
C LYS A 155 1.51 -4.22 -18.58
N LYS A 156 1.84 -2.94 -18.69
CA LYS A 156 2.98 -2.45 -19.47
C LYS A 156 4.32 -2.52 -18.74
N SER A 157 4.32 -2.46 -17.40
CA SER A 157 5.55 -2.54 -16.62
C SER A 157 6.31 -3.85 -16.86
N VAL A 158 7.64 -3.83 -16.80
CA VAL A 158 8.46 -5.04 -16.94
C VAL A 158 9.50 -5.02 -15.84
N SER A 159 9.50 -6.05 -14.98
CA SER A 159 10.56 -6.19 -13.97
C SER A 159 11.91 -6.33 -14.67
N PRO A 160 12.92 -5.52 -14.30
CA PRO A 160 14.23 -5.54 -14.97
C PRO A 160 14.96 -6.87 -14.79
N THR A 161 14.56 -7.69 -13.82
CA THR A 161 15.13 -9.01 -13.55
C THR A 161 14.16 -10.16 -13.85
N GLY A 162 12.91 -9.84 -14.22
CA GLY A 162 11.82 -10.83 -14.29
C GLY A 162 11.33 -11.32 -12.92
N LYS A 163 11.85 -10.78 -11.80
CA LYS A 163 11.55 -11.20 -10.42
C LYS A 163 10.73 -10.14 -9.66
N PHE A 164 10.20 -10.51 -8.50
CA PHE A 164 9.57 -9.57 -7.56
C PHE A 164 10.61 -8.82 -6.75
N GLY A 165 10.29 -7.60 -6.33
CA GLY A 165 11.19 -6.71 -5.57
C GLY A 165 11.53 -5.42 -6.32
N PHE A 166 12.63 -4.79 -5.95
CA PHE A 166 13.07 -3.49 -6.43
C PHE A 166 14.57 -3.30 -6.17
N HIS A 167 15.21 -2.36 -6.88
CA HIS A 167 16.66 -2.12 -6.74
C HIS A 167 17.02 -1.32 -5.49
N VAL A 168 16.05 -0.63 -4.87
CA VAL A 168 16.24 0.15 -3.63
C VAL A 168 15.14 -0.17 -2.63
N GLN A 169 15.39 0.18 -1.36
CA GLN A 169 14.35 0.08 -0.34
C GLN A 169 13.36 1.24 -0.53
N THR A 170 12.08 0.91 -0.52
CA THR A 170 10.97 1.85 -0.57
C THR A 170 10.24 1.87 0.77
N PHE A 171 9.32 2.82 0.94
CA PHE A 171 8.64 3.07 2.20
C PHE A 171 7.13 3.16 1.96
N HIS A 172 6.34 2.67 2.91
CA HIS A 172 4.91 2.99 3.00
C HIS A 172 4.79 3.95 4.17
N ALA A 173 4.42 5.20 3.88
CA ALA A 173 4.61 6.30 4.82
C ALA A 173 6.07 6.29 5.34
N LYS A 174 6.31 6.22 6.66
CA LYS A 174 7.65 6.12 7.25
C LYS A 174 8.11 4.69 7.56
N LEU A 175 7.34 3.67 7.17
CA LEU A 175 7.67 2.27 7.45
C LEU A 175 8.51 1.69 6.30
N PRO A 176 9.70 1.14 6.58
CA PRO A 176 10.55 0.55 5.56
C PRO A 176 9.91 -0.71 4.99
N GLN A 177 9.92 -0.85 3.67
CA GLN A 177 9.47 -2.06 2.98
C GLN A 177 10.67 -2.98 2.69
N ILE A 178 10.48 -4.31 2.75
CA ILE A 178 11.42 -5.25 2.13
C ILE A 178 11.16 -5.23 0.62
N THR A 179 11.94 -4.41 -0.08
CA THR A 179 11.87 -4.28 -1.54
C THR A 179 13.24 -4.30 -2.20
N ASN A 180 14.33 -3.97 -1.50
CA ASN A 180 15.71 -4.00 -1.99
C ASN A 180 16.29 -5.41 -2.19
N CYS A 181 15.57 -6.25 -2.89
CA CYS A 181 15.90 -7.65 -3.18
C CYS A 181 15.24 -8.08 -4.49
N TRP A 182 15.58 -9.28 -4.95
CA TRP A 182 14.93 -9.91 -6.10
C TRP A 182 14.56 -11.34 -5.77
N GLU A 183 13.27 -11.65 -5.79
CA GLU A 183 12.69 -12.92 -5.34
C GLU A 183 11.81 -13.52 -6.45
N ASP A 184 11.95 -14.82 -6.70
CA ASP A 184 11.18 -15.54 -7.71
C ASP A 184 9.76 -15.88 -7.21
N SER A 185 9.62 -16.16 -5.92
CA SER A 185 8.34 -16.52 -5.29
C SER A 185 7.66 -15.32 -4.63
N TRP A 186 6.49 -14.94 -5.14
CA TRP A 186 5.66 -13.91 -4.52
C TRP A 186 5.25 -14.28 -3.10
N ALA A 187 4.94 -15.56 -2.85
CA ALA A 187 4.60 -16.04 -1.52
C ALA A 187 5.74 -15.78 -0.51
N VAL A 188 6.99 -16.01 -0.91
CA VAL A 188 8.18 -15.76 -0.07
C VAL A 188 8.37 -14.27 0.18
N LEU A 189 8.32 -13.43 -0.87
CA LEU A 189 8.50 -11.99 -0.68
C LEU A 189 7.40 -11.38 0.20
N TYR A 190 6.14 -11.71 -0.08
CA TYR A 190 5.00 -11.21 0.70
C TYR A 190 5.04 -11.68 2.15
N ARG A 191 5.40 -12.95 2.41
CA ARG A 191 5.63 -13.47 3.77
C ARG A 191 6.66 -12.62 4.52
N ASN A 192 7.80 -12.33 3.89
CA ASN A 192 8.87 -11.54 4.51
C ASN A 192 8.41 -10.11 4.79
N GLN A 193 7.66 -9.49 3.86
CA GLN A 193 7.07 -8.16 4.05
C GLN A 193 6.07 -8.14 5.22
N LEU A 194 5.15 -9.10 5.30
CA LEU A 194 4.18 -9.15 6.40
C LEU A 194 4.87 -9.46 7.74
N ALA A 195 5.84 -10.38 7.77
CA ALA A 195 6.61 -10.70 8.97
C ALA A 195 7.37 -9.48 9.53
N GLN A 196 7.91 -8.63 8.64
CA GLN A 196 8.53 -7.37 9.03
C GLN A 196 7.53 -6.43 9.70
N MET A 197 6.30 -6.34 9.17
CA MET A 197 5.26 -5.49 9.78
C MET A 197 4.85 -6.01 11.16
N VAL A 198 4.74 -7.33 11.34
CA VAL A 198 4.48 -7.91 12.68
C VAL A 198 5.62 -7.57 13.65
N LYS A 199 6.87 -7.63 13.19
CA LYS A 199 8.02 -7.22 14.02
C LYS A 199 7.94 -5.74 14.41
N LEU A 200 7.61 -4.85 13.47
CA LEU A 200 7.47 -3.42 13.73
C LEU A 200 6.29 -3.12 14.68
N ASP A 201 5.20 -3.88 14.59
CA ASP A 201 4.07 -3.83 15.53
C ASP A 201 4.50 -4.23 16.95
N ASP A 202 5.22 -5.36 17.09
CA ASP A 202 5.76 -5.82 18.38
C ASP A 202 6.72 -4.79 19.00
N GLU A 203 7.59 -4.17 18.19
CA GLU A 203 8.49 -3.10 18.63
C GLU A 203 7.74 -1.84 19.09
N LYS A 204 6.60 -1.53 18.45
CA LYS A 204 5.81 -0.31 18.73
C LYS A 204 4.87 -0.47 19.94
N HIS A 205 4.18 -1.61 20.02
CA HIS A 205 3.05 -1.82 20.95
C HIS A 205 3.32 -2.91 21.98
N GLY A 206 4.44 -3.62 21.88
CA GLY A 206 4.73 -4.80 22.68
C GLY A 206 4.00 -6.05 22.18
N VAL A 207 4.52 -7.22 22.53
CA VAL A 207 3.99 -8.52 22.09
C VAL A 207 2.58 -8.74 22.63
N TRP A 208 1.68 -9.15 21.74
CA TRP A 208 0.34 -9.62 22.09
C TRP A 208 0.21 -11.12 21.77
N PRO A 209 0.21 -12.02 22.78
CA PRO A 209 0.29 -13.47 22.56
C PRO A 209 -0.77 -14.03 21.61
N GLU A 210 -2.03 -13.65 21.78
CA GLU A 210 -3.14 -14.14 20.95
C GLU A 210 -3.00 -13.66 19.49
N PHE A 211 -2.52 -12.44 19.29
CA PHE A 211 -2.20 -11.92 17.96
C PHE A 211 -1.01 -12.66 17.35
N ARG A 212 0.03 -12.95 18.15
CA ARG A 212 1.22 -13.67 17.68
C ARG A 212 0.89 -15.09 17.22
N THR A 213 -0.06 -15.75 17.87
CA THR A 213 -0.57 -17.07 17.47
C THR A 213 -1.13 -17.02 16.05
N VAL A 214 -2.06 -16.12 15.76
CA VAL A 214 -2.66 -16.01 14.43
C VAL A 214 -1.66 -15.50 13.38
N CYS A 215 -0.77 -14.56 13.74
CA CYS A 215 0.33 -14.14 12.88
C CYS A 215 1.20 -15.31 12.42
N THR A 216 1.56 -16.21 13.35
CA THR A 216 2.41 -17.37 13.05
C THR A 216 1.69 -18.32 12.09
N LEU A 217 0.43 -18.65 12.35
CA LEU A 217 -0.36 -19.51 11.47
C LEU A 217 -0.56 -18.88 10.08
N VAL A 218 -0.78 -17.56 10.00
CA VAL A 218 -0.88 -16.86 8.72
C VAL A 218 0.43 -16.91 7.95
N LEU A 219 1.55 -16.56 8.59
CA LEU A 219 2.87 -16.50 7.94
C LEU A 219 3.37 -17.88 7.48
N ASP A 220 3.10 -18.93 8.25
CA ASP A 220 3.68 -20.25 8.00
C ASP A 220 2.74 -21.20 7.24
N LYS A 221 1.43 -20.93 7.21
CA LYS A 221 0.44 -21.83 6.60
C LYS A 221 -0.48 -21.12 5.59
N VAL A 222 -1.15 -20.04 5.99
CA VAL A 222 -2.11 -19.34 5.12
C VAL A 222 -1.44 -18.74 3.89
N ILE A 223 -0.31 -18.04 4.06
CA ILE A 223 0.41 -17.43 2.93
C ILE A 223 0.83 -18.47 1.90
N PRO A 224 1.56 -19.55 2.25
CA PRO A 224 1.86 -20.63 1.31
C PRO A 224 0.61 -21.16 0.61
N ARG A 225 -0.44 -21.50 1.38
CA ARG A 225 -1.68 -22.07 0.84
C ARG A 225 -2.40 -21.16 -0.15
N LEU A 226 -2.43 -19.85 0.09
CA LEU A 226 -3.14 -18.91 -0.79
C LEU A 226 -2.28 -18.40 -1.95
N LEU A 227 -0.97 -18.30 -1.78
CA LEU A 227 -0.10 -17.60 -2.73
C LEU A 227 0.77 -18.52 -3.59
N GLU A 228 1.12 -19.72 -3.13
CA GLU A 228 1.85 -20.69 -3.97
C GLU A 228 1.04 -21.21 -5.17
N PRO A 229 -0.31 -21.40 -5.07
CA PRO A 229 -1.14 -21.73 -6.22
C PRO A 229 -1.02 -20.76 -7.40
N LEU A 230 -0.69 -19.48 -7.16
CA LEU A 230 -0.51 -18.46 -8.20
C LEU A 230 0.66 -18.75 -9.15
N GLN A 231 1.64 -19.56 -8.72
CA GLN A 231 2.87 -19.86 -9.44
C GLN A 231 3.15 -21.37 -9.56
N SER A 232 2.15 -22.22 -9.31
CA SER A 232 2.25 -23.68 -9.40
C SER A 232 1.20 -24.24 -10.38
N ASP A 233 1.28 -25.54 -10.67
CA ASP A 233 0.41 -26.23 -11.65
C ASP A 233 0.37 -25.57 -13.04
N GLY A 234 1.51 -25.02 -13.48
CA GLY A 234 1.62 -24.31 -14.76
C GLY A 234 1.06 -22.89 -14.75
N ARG A 235 0.56 -22.39 -13.60
CA ARG A 235 0.19 -20.98 -13.41
C ARG A 235 1.41 -20.13 -13.19
N SER A 236 1.29 -18.85 -13.54
CA SER A 236 2.31 -17.84 -13.28
C SER A 236 1.67 -16.48 -13.13
N ILE A 237 2.15 -15.70 -12.18
CA ILE A 237 1.83 -14.28 -12.05
C ILE A 237 3.00 -13.43 -12.52
N LYS A 238 2.67 -12.29 -13.13
CA LYS A 238 3.65 -11.32 -13.60
C LYS A 238 4.06 -10.38 -12.44
N PRO A 239 5.36 -10.16 -12.19
CA PRO A 239 5.81 -9.04 -11.36
C PRO A 239 5.44 -7.71 -12.02
N CYS A 240 4.41 -7.06 -11.50
CA CYS A 240 3.90 -5.79 -11.98
C CYS A 240 4.49 -4.66 -11.14
N LEU A 241 4.92 -3.57 -11.77
CA LEU A 241 5.26 -2.36 -11.03
C LEU A 241 3.97 -1.82 -10.39
N ILE A 242 3.89 -1.84 -9.07
CA ILE A 242 2.78 -1.30 -8.29
C ILE A 242 3.17 0.02 -7.63
N HIS A 243 2.20 0.83 -7.24
CA HIS A 243 2.43 2.08 -6.52
C HIS A 243 2.87 1.84 -5.06
N GLY A 244 2.30 0.83 -4.39
CA GLY A 244 2.74 0.36 -3.07
C GLY A 244 2.13 1.08 -1.86
N ASP A 245 1.51 2.24 -2.08
CA ASP A 245 0.70 3.01 -1.11
C ASP A 245 -0.51 3.68 -1.79
N LEU A 246 -1.29 2.91 -2.56
CA LEU A 246 -2.35 3.47 -3.40
C LEU A 246 -3.69 3.52 -2.66
N TRP A 247 -4.09 4.71 -2.22
CA TRP A 247 -5.38 5.01 -1.61
C TRP A 247 -5.91 6.34 -2.14
N ASP A 248 -7.13 6.72 -1.76
CA ASP A 248 -7.84 7.86 -2.38
C ASP A 248 -7.09 9.19 -2.27
N GLU A 249 -6.34 9.42 -1.20
CA GLU A 249 -5.59 10.67 -1.04
C GLU A 249 -4.24 10.70 -1.78
N ASN A 250 -3.80 9.57 -2.35
CA ASN A 250 -2.62 9.46 -3.23
C ASN A 250 -3.02 9.35 -4.72
N THR A 251 -4.28 9.66 -5.04
CA THR A 251 -4.83 9.63 -6.41
C THR A 251 -5.62 10.90 -6.67
N ALA A 252 -5.49 11.51 -7.84
CA ALA A 252 -6.29 12.67 -8.23
C ALA A 252 -6.41 12.79 -9.75
N THR A 253 -7.29 13.66 -10.25
CA THR A 253 -7.13 14.20 -11.60
C THR A 253 -6.20 15.40 -11.58
N ASP A 254 -5.47 15.60 -12.64
CA ASP A 254 -4.74 16.82 -12.89
C ASP A 254 -5.71 17.91 -13.37
N MET A 255 -5.64 19.11 -12.79
CA MET A 255 -6.58 20.20 -13.08
C MET A 255 -6.52 20.68 -14.52
N ASP A 256 -5.34 20.65 -15.15
CA ASP A 256 -5.14 21.19 -16.50
C ASP A 256 -5.61 20.20 -17.56
N THR A 257 -5.30 18.92 -17.37
CA THR A 257 -5.58 17.86 -18.35
C THR A 257 -6.86 17.08 -18.07
N GLY A 258 -7.34 17.06 -16.82
CA GLY A 258 -8.44 16.20 -16.38
C GLY A 258 -8.09 14.72 -16.28
N GLU A 259 -6.81 14.35 -16.50
CA GLU A 259 -6.36 12.96 -16.50
C GLU A 259 -6.02 12.46 -15.09
N PRO A 260 -6.34 11.21 -14.73
CA PRO A 260 -5.96 10.63 -13.45
C PRO A 260 -4.44 10.52 -13.31
N PHE A 261 -3.91 10.80 -12.13
CA PHE A 261 -2.52 10.58 -11.76
C PHE A 261 -2.39 10.12 -10.31
N ILE A 262 -1.23 9.56 -9.98
CA ILE A 262 -0.86 9.01 -8.67
C ILE A 262 0.41 9.70 -8.14
N PHE A 263 0.57 9.77 -6.83
CA PHE A 263 1.70 10.43 -6.18
C PHE A 263 1.96 9.82 -4.79
N ASP A 264 3.10 10.17 -4.17
CA ASP A 264 3.57 9.58 -2.91
C ASP A 264 3.82 8.06 -3.01
N ALA A 265 4.55 7.65 -4.05
CA ALA A 265 4.79 6.25 -4.37
C ALA A 265 5.87 5.57 -3.52
N GLY A 266 5.59 4.33 -3.12
CA GLY A 266 6.52 3.41 -2.48
C GLY A 266 6.63 2.12 -3.29
N SER A 267 7.03 2.26 -4.56
CA SER A 267 6.87 1.23 -5.59
C SER A 267 7.77 0.02 -5.41
N PHE A 268 7.34 -1.10 -5.97
CA PHE A 268 8.14 -2.30 -6.22
C PHE A 268 7.44 -3.18 -7.26
N TYR A 269 8.10 -4.22 -7.74
CA TYR A 269 7.49 -5.24 -8.58
C TYR A 269 6.83 -6.31 -7.69
N GLY A 270 5.50 -6.38 -7.71
CA GLY A 270 4.68 -7.26 -6.89
C GLY A 270 3.58 -7.96 -7.69
N HIS A 271 2.76 -8.77 -7.00
CA HIS A 271 1.50 -9.23 -7.57
C HIS A 271 0.52 -8.05 -7.67
N ASN A 272 -0.10 -7.84 -8.83
CA ASN A 272 -0.98 -6.69 -9.08
C ASN A 272 -2.20 -6.63 -8.13
N GLU A 273 -2.70 -7.76 -7.64
CA GLU A 273 -3.82 -7.81 -6.69
C GLU A 273 -3.46 -7.24 -5.30
N TYR A 274 -2.17 -7.21 -4.94
CA TYR A 274 -1.71 -6.64 -3.67
C TYR A 274 -2.11 -5.17 -3.52
N GLU A 275 -1.97 -4.39 -4.58
CA GLU A 275 -2.32 -2.97 -4.61
C GLU A 275 -3.81 -2.74 -4.25
N ILE A 276 -4.68 -3.64 -4.72
CA ILE A 276 -6.12 -3.58 -4.47
C ILE A 276 -6.46 -3.98 -3.02
N GLY A 277 -5.55 -4.65 -2.31
CA GLY A 277 -5.71 -4.99 -0.88
C GLY A 277 -5.91 -3.74 -0.02
N ASN A 278 -5.25 -2.63 -0.37
CA ASN A 278 -5.41 -1.37 0.35
C ASN A 278 -6.83 -0.79 0.23
N TRP A 279 -7.54 -1.10 -0.86
CA TRP A 279 -8.89 -0.59 -1.10
C TRP A 279 -9.95 -1.33 -0.29
N ARG A 280 -9.59 -2.43 0.41
CA ARG A 280 -10.54 -3.19 1.22
C ARG A 280 -11.04 -2.43 2.44
N ALA A 281 -10.20 -1.58 3.02
CA ALA A 281 -10.54 -0.89 4.25
C ALA A 281 -11.56 0.22 3.99
N ALA A 282 -12.66 0.20 4.75
CA ALA A 282 -13.76 1.15 4.61
C ALA A 282 -13.30 2.61 4.75
N ARG A 283 -12.26 2.90 5.53
CA ARG A 283 -11.65 4.24 5.67
C ARG A 283 -11.18 4.88 4.35
N HIS A 284 -11.06 4.11 3.27
CA HIS A 284 -10.63 4.61 1.97
C HIS A 284 -11.81 4.74 1.01
N ARG A 285 -11.91 5.87 0.29
CA ARG A 285 -12.97 6.07 -0.71
C ARG A 285 -12.85 5.12 -1.91
N LEU A 286 -11.65 4.58 -2.15
CA LEU A 286 -11.44 3.54 -3.17
C LEU A 286 -12.07 2.18 -2.79
N SER A 287 -12.62 2.03 -1.58
CA SER A 287 -13.40 0.85 -1.17
C SER A 287 -14.76 0.74 -1.85
N ASP A 288 -15.22 1.78 -2.55
CA ASP A 288 -16.38 1.67 -3.43
C ASP A 288 -16.14 0.55 -4.46
N LYS A 289 -17.07 -0.40 -4.50
CA LYS A 289 -17.06 -1.58 -5.38
C LYS A 289 -16.87 -1.21 -6.86
N MET A 290 -17.18 0.02 -7.26
CA MET A 290 -16.96 0.52 -8.61
C MET A 290 -15.46 0.56 -8.99
N TYR A 291 -14.55 0.88 -8.06
CA TYR A 291 -13.12 0.84 -8.35
C TYR A 291 -12.63 -0.59 -8.57
N VAL A 292 -12.90 -1.48 -7.61
CA VAL A 292 -12.51 -2.90 -7.71
C VAL A 292 -13.11 -3.56 -8.96
N ARG A 293 -14.39 -3.31 -9.25
CA ARG A 293 -15.06 -3.87 -10.43
C ARG A 293 -14.45 -3.39 -11.74
N ASN A 294 -14.14 -2.09 -11.86
CA ASN A 294 -13.54 -1.57 -13.09
C ASN A 294 -12.07 -1.99 -13.23
N TYR A 295 -11.33 -2.12 -12.14
CA TYR A 295 -9.98 -2.69 -12.21
C TYR A 295 -10.02 -4.15 -12.70
N LYS A 296 -10.87 -5.01 -12.13
CA LYS A 296 -11.06 -6.41 -12.58
C LYS A 296 -11.46 -6.54 -14.05
N ARG A 297 -12.23 -5.58 -14.59
CA ARG A 297 -12.57 -5.54 -16.02
C ARG A 297 -11.36 -5.26 -16.91
N ASN A 298 -10.41 -4.49 -16.40
CA ASN A 298 -9.21 -4.12 -17.14
C ASN A 298 -8.06 -5.11 -16.91
N PHE A 299 -7.94 -5.74 -15.74
CA PHE A 299 -6.92 -6.76 -15.43
C PHE A 299 -7.62 -7.99 -14.85
N PRO A 300 -7.62 -9.14 -15.56
CA PRO A 300 -8.25 -10.38 -15.08
C PRO A 300 -7.74 -10.82 -13.71
N VAL A 301 -8.61 -11.49 -12.97
CA VAL A 301 -8.27 -12.08 -11.66
C VAL A 301 -7.25 -13.20 -11.88
N SER A 302 -6.29 -13.34 -10.96
CA SER A 302 -5.35 -14.44 -11.00
C SER A 302 -6.02 -15.74 -10.55
N GLU A 303 -5.73 -16.84 -11.24
CA GLU A 303 -6.20 -18.18 -10.84
C GLU A 303 -5.49 -18.65 -9.55
N PRO A 304 -6.18 -19.31 -8.60
CA PRO A 304 -7.63 -19.64 -8.60
C PRO A 304 -8.53 -18.41 -8.40
N GLU A 305 -9.49 -18.17 -9.29
CA GLU A 305 -10.30 -16.94 -9.24
C GLU A 305 -11.23 -16.87 -8.02
N ASP A 306 -11.70 -18.01 -7.53
CA ASP A 306 -12.59 -18.14 -6.37
C ASP A 306 -11.93 -17.75 -5.05
N GLU A 307 -10.60 -17.77 -4.98
CA GLU A 307 -9.80 -17.35 -3.82
C GLU A 307 -9.38 -15.86 -3.87
N TRP A 308 -9.87 -15.09 -4.84
CA TRP A 308 -9.53 -13.66 -4.97
C TRP A 308 -9.85 -12.84 -3.71
N ASP A 309 -11.01 -13.06 -3.08
CA ASP A 309 -11.41 -12.28 -1.90
C ASP A 309 -10.51 -12.62 -0.69
N ASP A 310 -10.11 -13.89 -0.57
CA ASP A 310 -9.18 -14.33 0.48
C ASP A 310 -7.79 -13.72 0.30
N ARG A 311 -7.29 -13.69 -0.95
CA ARG A 311 -6.03 -13.00 -1.26
C ARG A 311 -6.12 -11.50 -1.02
N ASN A 312 -7.25 -10.87 -1.35
CA ASN A 312 -7.44 -9.45 -1.10
C ASN A 312 -7.49 -9.13 0.41
N LEU A 313 -8.18 -9.96 1.21
CA LEU A 313 -8.15 -9.88 2.68
C LEU A 313 -6.74 -10.08 3.23
N LEU A 314 -6.02 -11.08 2.74
CA LEU A 314 -4.62 -11.31 3.11
C LEU A 314 -3.77 -10.06 2.79
N TYR A 315 -3.85 -9.53 1.57
CA TYR A 315 -3.08 -8.34 1.18
C TYR A 315 -3.44 -7.09 2.00
N SER A 316 -4.70 -6.93 2.44
CA SER A 316 -5.09 -5.79 3.28
C SER A 316 -4.36 -5.77 4.64
N LEU A 317 -4.01 -6.94 5.20
CA LEU A 317 -3.37 -7.06 6.52
C LEU A 317 -2.10 -6.23 6.63
N ARG A 318 -1.30 -6.17 5.56
CA ARG A 318 -0.07 -5.38 5.53
C ARG A 318 -0.38 -3.89 5.72
N TYR A 319 -1.38 -3.38 5.01
CA TYR A 319 -1.77 -1.97 5.06
C TYR A 319 -2.41 -1.63 6.41
N ASP A 320 -3.32 -2.47 6.88
CA ASP A 320 -4.01 -2.30 8.16
C ASP A 320 -3.03 -2.33 9.35
N LEU A 321 -2.01 -3.20 9.30
CA LEU A 321 -0.94 -3.23 10.30
C LEU A 321 -0.06 -1.98 10.21
N GLY A 322 0.16 -1.44 9.01
CA GLY A 322 0.79 -0.13 8.82
C GLY A 322 0.00 0.99 9.52
N THR A 323 -1.32 1.01 9.35
CA THR A 323 -2.20 1.95 10.06
C THR A 323 -2.11 1.75 11.59
N ALA A 324 -2.13 0.50 12.08
CA ALA A 324 -1.99 0.20 13.51
C ALA A 324 -0.68 0.73 14.11
N ILE A 325 0.43 0.67 13.37
CA ILE A 325 1.74 1.16 13.81
C ILE A 325 1.80 2.70 13.77
N LEU A 326 1.23 3.31 12.74
CA LEU A 326 1.41 4.73 12.42
C LEU A 326 0.41 5.66 13.09
N ILE A 327 -0.81 5.19 13.34
CA ILE A 327 -1.93 6.01 13.84
C ILE A 327 -2.16 5.68 15.32
N PRO A 328 -1.75 6.56 16.26
CA PRO A 328 -1.90 6.30 17.69
C PRO A 328 -3.38 6.17 18.08
N GLY A 329 -3.68 5.23 18.98
CA GLY A 329 -5.03 5.09 19.56
C GLY A 329 -6.09 4.48 18.64
N CYS A 330 -5.74 4.04 17.42
CA CYS A 330 -6.69 3.34 16.56
C CYS A 330 -6.91 1.87 16.99
N ASN A 331 -7.99 1.26 16.50
CA ASN A 331 -8.35 -0.13 16.77
C ASN A 331 -7.83 -1.13 15.73
N GLN A 332 -6.96 -0.70 14.81
CA GLN A 332 -6.59 -1.52 13.65
C GLN A 332 -5.82 -2.80 14.03
N ARG A 333 -5.10 -2.82 15.15
CA ARG A 333 -4.44 -4.04 15.64
C ARG A 333 -5.44 -5.18 15.91
N GLN A 334 -6.61 -4.84 16.45
CA GLN A 334 -7.71 -5.79 16.66
C GLN A 334 -8.30 -6.24 15.31
N VAL A 335 -8.54 -5.30 14.39
CA VAL A 335 -9.05 -5.60 13.05
C VAL A 335 -8.13 -6.57 12.30
N VAL A 336 -6.81 -6.36 12.35
CA VAL A 336 -5.82 -7.27 11.74
C VAL A 336 -5.89 -8.65 12.40
N LYS A 337 -5.94 -8.73 13.72
CA LYS A 337 -6.10 -10.02 14.43
C LYS A 337 -7.35 -10.75 13.97
N ASP A 338 -8.49 -10.07 13.89
CA ASP A 338 -9.76 -10.69 13.54
C ASP A 338 -9.75 -11.17 12.09
N ASN A 339 -9.22 -10.37 11.16
CA ASN A 339 -9.04 -10.76 9.75
C ASN A 339 -8.06 -11.95 9.58
N MET A 340 -6.96 -11.98 10.35
CA MET A 340 -6.08 -13.15 10.40
C MET A 340 -6.80 -14.38 10.94
N THR A 341 -7.64 -14.21 11.96
CA THR A 341 -8.43 -15.29 12.55
C THR A 341 -9.40 -15.87 11.52
N LEU A 342 -10.11 -15.04 10.75
CA LEU A 342 -11.00 -15.48 9.68
C LEU A 342 -10.27 -16.33 8.62
N LEU A 343 -9.08 -15.91 8.20
CA LEU A 343 -8.26 -16.68 7.25
C LEU A 343 -7.81 -18.01 7.86
N CYS A 344 -7.36 -18.01 9.11
CA CYS A 344 -6.97 -19.22 9.83
C CYS A 344 -8.14 -20.19 10.01
N GLU A 345 -9.32 -19.70 10.39
CA GLU A 345 -10.54 -20.51 10.53
C GLU A 345 -10.96 -21.16 9.20
N LYS A 346 -10.84 -20.42 8.09
CA LYS A 346 -11.20 -20.93 6.77
C LYS A 346 -10.26 -22.02 6.27
N PHE A 347 -8.95 -21.86 6.46
CA PHE A 347 -7.95 -22.74 5.83
C PHE A 347 -7.32 -23.76 6.78
N PHE A 348 -7.27 -23.48 8.08
CA PHE A 348 -6.60 -24.28 9.12
C PHE A 348 -7.38 -24.28 10.46
N PRO A 349 -8.67 -24.66 10.47
CA PRO A 349 -9.52 -24.58 11.66
C PRO A 349 -9.06 -25.50 12.79
N GLU A 350 -8.50 -26.67 12.49
CA GLU A 350 -8.05 -27.63 13.49
C GLU A 350 -6.79 -27.13 14.21
N GLU A 351 -5.82 -26.61 13.46
CA GLU A 351 -4.61 -26.02 14.01
C GLU A 351 -4.90 -24.76 14.85
N LEU A 352 -5.86 -23.94 14.41
CA LEU A 352 -6.28 -22.78 15.19
C LEU A 352 -6.88 -23.19 16.54
N ARG A 353 -7.79 -24.16 16.57
CA ARG A 353 -8.37 -24.70 17.82
C ARG A 353 -7.29 -25.27 18.74
N ALA A 354 -6.37 -26.06 18.18
CA ALA A 354 -5.26 -26.65 18.92
C ALA A 354 -4.38 -25.57 19.57
N LEU A 355 -4.11 -24.47 18.86
CA LEU A 355 -3.32 -23.33 19.38
C LEU A 355 -4.07 -22.47 20.41
N GLN A 356 -5.40 -22.46 20.35
CA GLN A 356 -6.26 -21.74 21.31
C GLN A 356 -6.53 -22.54 22.60
N GLY A 357 -6.09 -23.79 22.67
CA GLY A 357 -6.33 -24.66 23.82
C GLY A 357 -7.72 -25.30 23.85
N ASP A 358 -8.47 -25.21 22.75
CA ASP A 358 -9.70 -25.95 22.55
C ASP A 358 -9.33 -27.39 22.19
N ALA A 359 -9.18 -28.23 23.21
CA ALA A 359 -9.00 -29.65 23.02
C ALA A 359 -10.18 -30.22 22.20
N PRO A 360 -9.96 -31.14 21.25
CA PRO A 360 -11.06 -31.89 20.66
C PRO A 360 -11.78 -32.63 21.80
N VAL A 361 -13.09 -32.39 21.97
CA VAL A 361 -13.91 -33.20 22.87
C VAL A 361 -13.89 -34.63 22.31
N PRO A 362 -13.26 -35.60 23.00
CA PRO A 362 -13.28 -36.98 22.52
C PRO A 362 -14.63 -37.57 22.92
N GLY A 363 -15.47 -37.85 21.92
CA GLY A 363 -16.64 -38.73 22.10
C GLY A 363 -17.99 -38.03 22.02
N LEU A 364 -18.48 -37.86 20.79
CA LEU A 364 -19.83 -38.30 20.45
C LEU A 364 -19.65 -39.33 19.34
N ARG A 365 -19.42 -40.58 19.75
CA ARG A 365 -19.82 -41.72 18.94
C ARG A 365 -21.33 -41.60 18.81
N ASP A 366 -21.82 -41.43 17.59
CA ASP A 366 -23.21 -41.70 17.30
C ASP A 366 -23.35 -43.23 17.38
N SER A 367 -23.66 -43.70 18.59
CA SER A 367 -24.00 -45.09 18.86
C SER A 367 -25.51 -45.21 18.85
N MET A 368 -26.06 -45.51 17.68
CA MET A 368 -27.36 -46.16 17.57
C MET A 368 -27.26 -47.29 16.53
N SER A 369 -26.80 -48.43 17.01
CA SER A 369 -27.09 -49.79 16.57
C SER A 369 -27.06 -50.61 17.87
N ASP A 370 -27.96 -51.52 18.22
CA ASP A 370 -29.02 -52.26 17.55
C ASP A 370 -30.11 -52.55 18.60
N ASP A 371 -31.31 -52.91 18.13
CA ASP A 371 -32.15 -54.02 18.64
C ASP A 371 -33.38 -54.05 17.71
N GLU A 372 -33.39 -54.97 16.72
CA GLU A 372 -34.28 -56.16 16.63
C GLU A 372 -35.73 -55.77 16.25
N GLU A 373 -36.46 -56.37 15.31
CA GLU A 373 -36.39 -57.65 14.60
C GLU A 373 -37.48 -57.65 13.49
N GLU A 374 -37.34 -58.58 12.54
CA GLU A 374 -38.41 -59.30 11.79
C GLU A 374 -39.22 -58.65 10.64
N GLU A 375 -38.92 -59.19 9.44
CA GLU A 375 -39.82 -59.85 8.46
C GLU A 375 -41.08 -59.14 7.92
N GLU A 376 -41.12 -58.90 6.60
CA GLU A 376 -41.87 -59.73 5.65
C GLU A 376 -41.64 -59.23 4.21
N GLU A 377 -41.32 -60.17 3.32
CA GLU A 377 -41.41 -60.05 1.87
C GLU A 377 -42.88 -59.85 1.46
N GLU A 378 -43.17 -59.01 0.48
CA GLU A 378 -44.01 -59.43 -0.67
C GLU A 378 -43.98 -58.39 -1.80
N GLU A 379 -44.00 -58.94 -3.01
CA GLU A 379 -43.98 -58.33 -4.33
C GLU A 379 -45.23 -57.48 -4.59
N GLU A 380 -45.14 -56.49 -5.51
CA GLU A 380 -45.93 -56.47 -6.76
C GLU A 380 -45.71 -55.16 -7.53
N GLU A 381 -45.31 -55.35 -8.80
CA GLU A 381 -45.45 -54.53 -10.04
C GLU A 381 -45.25 -53.00 -10.06
#